data_AF-A0A2X1P1H4-F1
#
_entry.id   AF-A0A2X1P1H4-F1
#
_cell.length_a   1.000
_cell.length_b   1.000
_cell.length_c   1.000
_cell.angle_alpha   90.00
_cell.angle_beta   90.00
_cell.angle_gamma   90.00
#
_symmetry.space_group_name_H-M   'P 1'
#
loop_
_entity.id
_entity.type
_entity.pdbx_description
1 polymer ?
#
loop_
_entity_poly.entity_id
_entity_poly.type
_entity_poly.pdbx_seq_one_letter_code
_entity_poly.pdbx_strand_id
1 'polypeptide(L)'
;MDTPRPQLPDFQFHQNNDSFTLHFQQRLILTHSKDNPCLWIGSGIADIDMFRGNFSIKDKLQEKIALTDAIVSQSPDGWLIHFSRGSDISATLKYLCRRSGPFIAGTTKRQP
;
A
#
# COMPACT_ATOMS: atom_id res chain seq x y z
N MET A 1 -26.93 -8.55 19.02
CA MET A 1 -27.29 -7.55 17.99
C MET A 1 -26.00 -6.99 17.46
N ASP A 2 -25.65 -7.38 16.23
CA ASP A 2 -24.42 -6.96 15.56
C ASP A 2 -24.67 -5.55 15.00
N THR A 3 -24.17 -4.53 15.68
CA THR A 3 -24.35 -3.14 15.25
C THR A 3 -23.61 -2.95 13.93
N PRO A 4 -24.26 -2.46 12.85
CA PRO A 4 -23.56 -2.14 11.62
C PRO A 4 -22.52 -1.08 11.95
N ARG A 5 -21.24 -1.44 11.82
CA ARG A 5 -20.12 -0.53 12.10
C ARG A 5 -20.16 0.63 11.10
N PRO A 6 -19.81 1.85 11.52
CA PRO A 6 -19.94 3.03 10.68
C PRO A 6 -19.14 2.83 9.39
N GLN A 7 -19.86 2.74 8.27
CA GLN A 7 -19.25 2.89 6.96
C GLN A 7 -18.71 4.32 6.93
N LEU A 8 -17.40 4.49 6.82
CA LEU A 8 -16.81 5.80 6.54
C LEU A 8 -17.34 6.21 5.15
N PRO A 9 -18.29 7.16 5.06
CA PRO A 9 -19.09 7.35 3.84
C PRO A 9 -18.23 7.74 2.63
N ASP A 10 -17.04 8.26 2.88
CA ASP A 10 -16.11 8.67 1.86
C ASP A 10 -15.26 7.51 1.31
N PHE A 11 -15.08 6.40 2.02
CA PHE A 11 -14.23 5.30 1.59
C PHE A 11 -15.03 4.06 1.20
N GLN A 12 -14.92 3.66 -0.06
CA GLN A 12 -15.57 2.46 -0.58
C GLN A 12 -14.52 1.47 -1.02
N PHE A 13 -14.58 0.26 -0.45
CA PHE A 13 -13.69 -0.83 -0.78
C PHE A 13 -14.50 -1.92 -1.48
N HIS A 14 -14.05 -2.32 -2.67
CA HIS A 14 -14.65 -3.41 -3.42
C HIS A 14 -13.60 -4.50 -3.63
N GLN A 15 -13.90 -5.73 -3.22
CA GLN A 15 -13.03 -6.88 -3.39
C GLN A 15 -13.68 -7.93 -4.27
N ASN A 16 -12.97 -8.36 -5.30
CA ASN A 16 -13.37 -9.43 -6.21
C ASN A 16 -12.25 -10.47 -6.25
N ASN A 17 -12.44 -11.61 -5.59
CA ASN A 17 -11.46 -12.70 -5.49
C ASN A 17 -10.05 -12.18 -5.12
N ASP A 18 -9.16 -12.13 -6.11
CA ASP A 18 -7.75 -11.73 -6.02
C ASP A 18 -7.51 -10.26 -6.40
N SER A 19 -8.55 -9.45 -6.47
CA SER A 19 -8.48 -8.05 -6.88
C SER A 19 -9.27 -7.15 -5.94
N PHE A 20 -8.86 -5.88 -5.87
CA PHE A 20 -9.62 -4.88 -5.15
C PHE A 20 -9.56 -3.51 -5.80
N THR A 21 -10.57 -2.69 -5.52
CA THR A 21 -10.55 -1.25 -5.77
C THR A 21 -10.84 -0.48 -4.49
N LEU A 22 -10.18 0.66 -4.35
CA LEU A 22 -10.39 1.62 -3.28
C LEU A 22 -10.84 2.95 -3.89
N HIS A 23 -12.02 3.41 -3.48
CA HIS A 23 -12.55 4.71 -3.84
C HIS A 23 -12.56 5.65 -2.63
N PHE A 24 -12.27 6.92 -2.87
CA PHE A 24 -12.44 8.01 -1.92
C PHE A 24 -13.30 9.11 -2.54
N GLN A 25 -14.43 9.45 -1.93
CA GLN A 25 -15.40 10.43 -2.44
C GLN A 25 -15.72 10.19 -3.93
N GLN A 26 -16.08 8.94 -4.26
CA GLN A 26 -16.39 8.46 -5.62
C GLN A 26 -15.21 8.47 -6.61
N ARG A 27 -14.01 8.88 -6.20
CA ARG A 27 -12.80 8.83 -7.04
C ARG A 27 -12.06 7.51 -6.81
N LEU A 28 -11.73 6.80 -7.89
CA LEU A 28 -10.87 5.62 -7.83
C LEU A 28 -9.44 6.06 -7.44
N ILE A 29 -8.94 5.56 -6.32
CA ILE A 29 -7.60 5.88 -5.81
C ILE A 29 -6.61 4.75 -6.10
N LEU A 30 -7.02 3.50 -5.85
CA LEU A 30 -6.21 2.33 -6.14
C LEU A 30 -7.03 1.23 -6.80
N THR A 31 -6.39 0.53 -7.72
CA THR A 31 -6.83 -0.76 -8.25
C THR A 31 -5.68 -1.75 -8.11
N HIS A 32 -5.99 -2.97 -7.70
CA HIS A 32 -5.01 -4.02 -7.51
C HIS A 32 -5.54 -5.34 -8.03
N SER A 33 -4.70 -6.10 -8.70
CA SER A 33 -4.92 -7.50 -9.07
C SER A 33 -3.57 -8.23 -9.16
N LYS A 34 -3.60 -9.55 -9.28
CA LYS A 34 -2.37 -10.34 -9.51
C LYS A 34 -1.63 -9.94 -10.80
N ASP A 35 -2.36 -9.65 -11.87
CA ASP A 35 -1.79 -9.27 -13.17
C ASP A 35 -1.40 -7.79 -13.22
N ASN A 36 -2.13 -6.94 -12.50
CA ASN A 36 -1.87 -5.51 -12.38
C ASN A 36 -1.72 -5.15 -10.89
N PRO A 37 -0.59 -5.51 -10.25
CA PRO A 37 -0.33 -5.17 -8.87
C PRO A 37 -0.12 -3.66 -8.74
N CYS A 38 -0.60 -3.05 -7.67
CA CYS A 38 -0.41 -1.61 -7.43
C CYS A 38 0.80 -1.28 -6.55
N LEU A 39 1.48 -2.28 -6.01
CA LEU A 39 2.57 -2.11 -5.07
C LEU A 39 3.76 -2.99 -5.45
N TRP A 40 4.91 -2.34 -5.60
CA TRP A 40 6.20 -2.98 -5.74
C TRP A 40 7.07 -2.54 -4.57
N ILE A 41 7.82 -3.49 -4.01
CA ILE A 41 8.85 -3.19 -3.03
C ILE A 41 10.18 -3.70 -3.55
N GLY A 42 11.26 -3.14 -3.05
CA GLY A 42 12.59 -3.40 -3.57
C GLY A 42 13.67 -2.95 -2.63
N SER A 43 14.90 -3.22 -3.03
CA SER A 43 16.10 -2.73 -2.37
C SER A 43 16.97 -2.02 -3.42
N GLY A 44 17.59 -0.93 -2.99
CA GLY A 44 18.48 -0.12 -3.80
C GLY A 44 19.58 0.45 -2.91
N ILE A 45 20.75 0.67 -3.48
CA ILE A 45 21.79 1.47 -2.84
C ILE A 45 21.77 2.83 -3.52
N ALA A 46 21.47 3.85 -2.73
CA ALA A 46 21.57 5.22 -3.17
C ALA A 46 23.03 5.55 -3.50
N ASP A 47 23.25 5.96 -4.74
CA ASP A 47 24.53 6.45 -5.24
C ASP A 47 24.41 7.96 -5.39
N ILE A 48 24.90 8.68 -4.37
CA ILE A 48 24.72 10.13 -4.25
C ILE A 48 26.08 10.79 -4.39
N ASP A 49 26.28 11.47 -5.51
CA ASP A 49 27.44 12.32 -5.75
C ASP A 49 27.03 13.79 -5.61
N MET A 50 27.79 14.56 -4.81
CA MET A 50 27.61 15.99 -4.68
C MET A 50 28.82 16.72 -5.26
N PHE A 51 28.57 17.60 -6.24
CA PHE A 51 29.58 18.49 -6.77
C PHE A 51 29.11 19.94 -6.75
N ARG A 52 29.63 20.73 -5.79
CA ARG A 52 29.36 22.17 -5.62
C ARG A 52 27.85 22.51 -5.56
N GLY A 53 27.09 21.73 -4.82
CA GLY A 53 25.63 21.92 -4.69
C GLY A 53 24.81 21.32 -5.84
N ASN A 54 25.45 20.78 -6.89
CA ASN A 54 24.78 19.93 -7.86
C ASN A 54 24.81 18.49 -7.36
N PHE A 55 23.64 17.87 -7.23
CA PHE A 55 23.51 16.48 -6.80
C PHE A 55 23.26 15.60 -8.01
N SER A 56 24.10 14.60 -8.20
CA SER A 56 23.82 13.46 -9.07
C SER A 56 23.36 12.32 -8.17
N ILE A 57 22.05 12.11 -8.13
CA ILE A 57 21.43 11.03 -7.37
C ILE A 57 21.05 9.93 -8.36
N LYS A 58 21.69 8.77 -8.24
CA LYS A 58 21.38 7.57 -9.01
C LYS A 58 20.96 6.49 -8.03
N ASP A 59 20.03 5.64 -8.44
CA ASP A 59 19.66 4.46 -7.67
C ASP A 59 20.19 3.22 -8.39
N LYS A 60 21.02 2.44 -7.71
CA LYS A 60 21.39 1.11 -8.18
C LYS A 60 20.33 0.15 -7.70
N LEU A 61 19.27 0.02 -8.50
CA LEU A 61 18.17 -0.91 -8.23
C LEU A 61 18.72 -2.34 -8.20
N GLN A 62 18.64 -2.99 -7.04
CA GLN A 62 19.05 -4.38 -6.88
C GLN A 62 17.86 -5.32 -7.09
N GLU A 63 16.73 -4.98 -6.49
CA GLU A 63 15.53 -5.82 -6.54
C GLU A 63 14.29 -4.94 -6.70
N LYS A 64 13.35 -5.37 -7.57
CA LYS A 64 12.01 -4.80 -7.67
C LYS A 64 11.02 -5.94 -7.78
N ILE A 65 10.24 -6.13 -6.73
CA ILE A 65 9.35 -7.28 -6.54
C ILE A 65 7.92 -6.76 -6.46
N ALA A 66 7.06 -7.26 -7.35
CA ALA A 66 5.65 -6.98 -7.31
C ALA A 66 4.99 -7.78 -6.19
N LEU A 67 4.24 -7.11 -5.31
CA LEU A 67 3.40 -7.80 -4.33
C LEU A 67 2.04 -8.06 -4.99
N THR A 68 1.79 -9.31 -5.37
CA THR A 68 0.61 -9.71 -6.14
C THR A 68 -0.53 -10.23 -5.28
N ASP A 69 -0.22 -10.65 -4.06
CA ASP A 69 -1.21 -11.15 -3.12
C ASP A 69 -1.58 -10.03 -2.15
N ALA A 70 -2.87 -9.85 -1.89
CA ALA A 70 -3.37 -8.84 -0.96
C ALA A 70 -4.51 -9.41 -0.12
N ILE A 71 -4.41 -9.21 1.20
CA ILE A 71 -5.45 -9.56 2.16
C ILE A 71 -5.91 -8.27 2.82
N VAL A 72 -7.21 -8.02 2.80
CA VAL A 72 -7.80 -6.79 3.35
C VAL A 72 -8.57 -7.12 4.60
N SER A 73 -8.36 -6.32 5.63
CA SER A 73 -9.05 -6.42 6.90
C SER A 73 -9.54 -5.04 7.34
N GLN A 74 -10.72 -5.00 7.94
CA GLN A 74 -11.31 -3.77 8.45
C GLN A 74 -10.91 -3.56 9.91
N SER A 75 -10.49 -2.34 10.25
CA SER A 75 -10.18 -1.90 11.61
C SER A 75 -11.19 -0.83 12.05
N PRO A 76 -11.31 -0.54 13.37
CA PRO A 76 -12.20 0.51 13.85
C PRO A 76 -11.93 1.90 13.23
N ASP A 77 -10.66 2.16 12.89
CA ASP A 77 -10.19 3.46 12.40
C ASP A 77 -10.05 3.50 10.87
N GLY A 78 -10.33 2.39 10.16
CA GLY A 78 -10.29 2.32 8.70
C GLY A 78 -9.98 0.93 8.14
N TRP A 79 -9.00 0.83 7.23
CA TRP A 79 -8.67 -0.40 6.50
C TRP A 79 -7.19 -0.75 6.63
N LEU A 80 -6.91 -2.05 6.69
CA LEU A 80 -5.58 -2.63 6.73
C LEU A 80 -5.43 -3.59 5.55
N ILE A 81 -4.50 -3.27 4.65
CA ILE A 81 -4.19 -4.09 3.48
C ILE A 81 -2.81 -4.71 3.69
N HIS A 82 -2.75 -6.03 3.78
CA HIS A 82 -1.51 -6.79 3.84
C HIS A 82 -1.18 -7.32 2.45
N PHE A 83 -0.16 -6.74 1.83
CA PHE A 83 0.41 -7.19 0.56
C PHE A 83 1.52 -8.19 0.81
N SER A 84 1.62 -9.20 -0.05
CA SER A 84 2.69 -10.20 0.01
C SER A 84 3.07 -10.74 -1.36
N ARG A 85 4.25 -11.37 -1.40
CA ARG A 85 4.71 -12.21 -2.50
C ARG A 85 5.44 -13.41 -1.89
N GLY A 86 4.79 -14.57 -1.89
CA GLY A 86 5.29 -15.73 -1.15
C GLY A 86 5.24 -15.52 0.37
N SER A 87 6.08 -16.23 1.13
CA SER A 87 6.10 -16.21 2.60
C SER A 87 6.94 -15.08 3.21
N ASP A 88 7.98 -14.61 2.50
CA ASP A 88 9.09 -13.89 3.15
C ASP A 88 9.05 -12.37 2.90
N ILE A 89 8.19 -11.93 1.99
CA ILE A 89 8.13 -10.56 1.49
C ILE A 89 6.71 -10.04 1.69
N SER A 90 6.57 -9.02 2.56
CA SER A 90 5.29 -8.38 2.78
C SER A 90 5.38 -6.88 3.04
N ALA A 91 4.27 -6.20 2.79
CA ALA A 91 4.08 -4.82 3.15
C ALA A 91 2.66 -4.63 3.65
N THR A 92 2.49 -3.70 4.60
CA THR A 92 1.19 -3.38 5.15
C THR A 92 0.88 -1.92 4.86
N LEU A 93 -0.31 -1.66 4.32
CA LEU A 93 -0.84 -0.35 4.03
C LEU A 93 -2.06 -0.09 4.90
N LYS A 94 -2.00 0.97 5.70
CA LYS A 94 -3.07 1.39 6.59
C LYS A 94 -3.75 2.62 6.01
N TYR A 95 -5.06 2.55 5.87
CA TYR A 95 -5.93 3.67 5.57
C TYR A 95 -6.69 4.02 6.82
N LEU A 96 -6.50 5.24 7.32
CA LEU A 96 -7.11 5.70 8.55
C LEU A 96 -7.90 6.97 8.29
N CYS A 97 -9.13 7.04 8.77
CA CYS A 97 -9.87 8.29 8.80
C CYS A 97 -9.58 8.99 10.13
N ARG A 98 -8.82 10.09 10.08
CA ARG A 98 -8.50 10.90 11.26
C ARG A 98 -9.36 12.16 11.29
N ARG A 99 -9.45 12.79 12.46
CA ARG A 99 -10.11 14.10 12.65
C ARG A 99 -9.61 15.20 11.70
N SER A 100 -8.38 15.08 11.19
CA SER A 100 -7.74 16.02 10.25
C SER A 100 -7.92 15.65 8.77
N GLY A 101 -8.67 14.59 8.46
CA GLY A 101 -8.83 14.05 7.10
C GLY A 101 -8.22 12.65 6.93
N PRO A 102 -8.18 12.14 5.68
CA PRO A 102 -7.66 10.81 5.37
C PRO A 102 -6.15 10.73 5.61
N PHE A 103 -5.69 9.61 6.17
CA PHE A 103 -4.28 9.33 6.43
C PHE A 103 -3.92 7.96 5.86
N ILE A 104 -2.82 7.90 5.11
CA ILE A 104 -2.29 6.69 4.50
C ILE A 104 -0.89 6.46 5.05
N ALA A 105 -0.63 5.26 5.59
CA ALA A 105 0.70 4.89 6.08
C ALA A 105 1.08 3.48 5.62
N GLY A 106 2.31 3.33 5.13
CA GLY A 106 2.87 2.06 4.70
C GLY A 106 4.02 1.61 5.60
N THR A 107 4.14 0.29 5.81
CA THR A 107 5.29 -0.34 6.44
C THR A 107 5.71 -1.57 5.62
N THR A 108 6.99 -1.75 5.37
CA THR A 108 7.54 -2.91 4.66
C THR A 108 8.25 -3.85 5.63
N LYS A 109 8.10 -5.16 5.45
CA LYS A 109 8.83 -6.18 6.20
C LYS A 109 9.43 -7.21 5.25
N ARG A 110 10.72 -7.48 5.40
CA ARG A 110 11.41 -8.61 4.75
C ARG A 110 11.97 -9.50 5.86
N GLN A 111 11.65 -10.80 5.83
CA GLN A 111 12.34 -11.76 6.70
C GLN A 111 13.63 -12.22 6.02
N PRO A 112 14.75 -12.34 6.76
CA PRO A 112 16.03 -12.82 6.23
C PRO A 112 16.00 -14.31 5.90
#